data_AF-A0A8J7JF97-F1
#
_entry.id   AF-A0A8J7JF97-F1
#
_cell.length_a   1.000
_cell.length_b   1.000
_cell.length_c   1.000
_cell.angle_alpha   90.00
_cell.angle_beta   90.00
_cell.angle_gamma   90.00
#
_symmetry.space_group_name_H-M   'P 1'
#
loop_
_entity.id
_entity.type
_entity.pdbx_description
1 polymer ?
#
loop_
_entity_poly.entity_id
_entity_poly.type
_entity_poly.pdbx_seq_one_letter_code
_entity_poly.pdbx_strand_id
1 'polypeptide(L)'
;MRGPIGKLIVGLGVALAVGALPAQAQESQVSDAQVAALVEALRQAAPQTGRTDDGLYSDWQIMPANIPRWSRSCLGRELSPTEFEASPDVARSVVICVMRDVLQDEYGASGNNEMLAVRRSAAWWMRGDSSQYNSAEIADYVQKVADAYAQQGTATAAAPSQTAPSQAAPPAQQPPQSSEFDRYMAAGYEATQQRDYETALLYFQRALDERPNNTYAQQAIQNVEQYRTGTSEDASGSQSQPNSQ
;
A
#
# COMPACT_ATOMS: atom_id res chain seq x y z
N MET A 1 -66.68 -46.17 -12.20
CA MET A 1 -67.21 -45.56 -13.44
C MET A 1 -66.03 -45.06 -14.28
N ARG A 2 -66.05 -45.30 -15.60
CA ARG A 2 -64.98 -45.06 -16.58
C ARG A 2 -65.19 -43.71 -17.31
N GLY A 3 -64.15 -42.85 -17.32
CA GLY A 3 -63.69 -41.96 -18.41
C GLY A 3 -64.47 -40.68 -18.78
N PRO A 4 -63.96 -39.84 -19.74
CA PRO A 4 -62.54 -39.51 -20.03
C PRO A 4 -62.31 -38.06 -20.60
N ILE A 5 -61.04 -37.73 -20.98
CA ILE A 5 -60.57 -36.68 -21.94
C ILE A 5 -60.73 -35.21 -21.44
N GLY A 6 -59.72 -34.33 -21.37
CA GLY A 6 -58.56 -34.11 -22.22
C GLY A 6 -58.71 -32.76 -22.95
N LYS A 7 -57.97 -31.72 -22.53
CA LYS A 7 -57.67 -30.54 -23.37
C LYS A 7 -56.26 -30.05 -23.07
N LEU A 8 -55.38 -30.28 -24.05
CA LEU A 8 -54.12 -29.55 -24.23
C LEU A 8 -54.43 -28.06 -24.41
N ILE A 9 -53.72 -27.20 -23.67
CA ILE A 9 -53.46 -25.84 -24.10
C ILE A 9 -51.96 -25.75 -24.36
N VAL A 10 -51.63 -25.66 -25.64
CA VAL A 10 -50.33 -25.23 -26.13
C VAL A 10 -50.21 -23.74 -25.81
N GLY A 11 -49.41 -23.41 -24.79
CA GLY A 11 -49.02 -22.05 -24.46
C GLY A 11 -47.55 -21.84 -24.81
N LEU A 12 -47.29 -21.35 -26.02
CA LEU A 12 -45.98 -20.87 -26.43
C LEU A 12 -45.71 -19.55 -25.70
N GLY A 13 -44.92 -19.60 -24.63
CA GLY A 13 -44.45 -18.43 -23.87
C GLY A 13 -42.94 -18.46 -23.77
N VAL A 14 -42.26 -17.80 -24.70
CA VAL A 14 -40.84 -17.49 -24.61
C VAL A 14 -40.68 -16.15 -23.88
N ALA A 15 -40.07 -16.18 -22.70
CA ALA A 15 -39.32 -15.08 -22.08
C ALA A 15 -38.45 -15.71 -20.96
N LEU A 16 -37.15 -15.94 -21.17
CA LEU A 16 -36.03 -15.02 -20.91
C LEU A 16 -36.04 -14.42 -19.50
N ALA A 17 -35.23 -15.00 -18.59
CA ALA A 17 -34.21 -14.33 -17.75
C ALA A 17 -33.79 -15.33 -16.64
N VAL A 18 -32.68 -16.05 -16.80
CA VAL A 18 -31.33 -15.72 -16.28
C VAL A 18 -31.31 -15.60 -14.76
N GLY A 19 -30.51 -16.48 -14.13
CA GLY A 19 -30.55 -16.79 -12.71
C GLY A 19 -30.17 -15.65 -11.77
N ALA A 20 -30.69 -15.76 -10.54
CA ALA A 20 -30.13 -15.06 -9.40
C ALA A 20 -28.73 -15.63 -9.12
N LEU A 21 -27.71 -14.96 -9.64
CA LEU A 21 -26.36 -15.10 -9.13
C LEU A 21 -26.37 -14.59 -7.68
N PRO A 22 -25.81 -15.31 -6.70
CA PRO A 22 -25.55 -14.73 -5.39
C PRO A 22 -24.66 -13.51 -5.62
N ALA A 23 -25.12 -12.33 -5.17
CA ALA A 23 -24.26 -11.18 -5.01
C ALA A 23 -23.12 -11.61 -4.08
N GLN A 24 -21.95 -11.85 -4.64
CA GLN A 24 -20.76 -12.05 -3.84
C GLN A 24 -20.50 -10.70 -3.20
N ALA A 25 -20.83 -10.57 -1.92
CA ALA A 25 -20.30 -9.52 -1.08
C ALA A 25 -18.78 -9.77 -1.01
N GLN A 26 -18.04 -9.24 -1.98
CA GLN A 26 -16.59 -9.41 -2.07
C GLN A 26 -15.92 -8.44 -1.09
N GLU A 27 -15.68 -9.01 0.10
CA GLU A 27 -14.41 -8.99 0.84
C GLU A 27 -13.80 -7.62 1.17
N SER A 28 -14.27 -7.02 2.27
CA SER A 28 -13.60 -5.91 2.98
C SER A 28 -12.37 -6.36 3.79
N GLN A 29 -11.72 -7.46 3.38
CA GLN A 29 -10.65 -8.11 4.14
C GLN A 29 -9.36 -8.13 3.34
N VAL A 30 -8.25 -7.96 4.05
CA VAL A 30 -6.91 -8.03 3.47
C VAL A 30 -6.59 -9.50 3.17
N SER A 31 -6.18 -9.77 1.94
CA SER A 31 -5.82 -11.12 1.48
C SER A 31 -4.45 -11.57 2.01
N ASP A 32 -4.24 -12.89 2.09
CA ASP A 32 -2.94 -13.47 2.44
C ASP A 32 -1.80 -13.02 1.51
N ALA A 33 -2.13 -12.76 0.23
CA ALA A 33 -1.16 -12.24 -0.74
C ALA A 33 -0.72 -10.81 -0.40
N GLN A 34 -1.66 -9.94 0.00
CA GLN A 34 -1.36 -8.57 0.43
C GLN A 34 -0.51 -8.57 1.71
N VAL A 35 -0.84 -9.42 2.70
CA VAL A 35 -0.01 -9.55 3.91
C VAL A 35 1.39 -10.04 3.56
N ALA A 36 1.51 -11.10 2.75
CA ALA A 36 2.80 -11.65 2.34
C ALA A 36 3.64 -10.62 1.57
N ALA A 37 3.01 -9.81 0.72
CA ALA A 37 3.69 -8.75 -0.03
C ALA A 37 4.19 -7.62 0.88
N LEU A 38 3.39 -7.22 1.88
CA LEU A 38 3.82 -6.24 2.87
C LEU A 38 5.01 -6.75 3.66
N VAL A 39 4.97 -7.99 4.12
CA VAL A 39 6.07 -8.62 4.86
C VAL A 39 7.34 -8.64 4.01
N GLU A 40 7.24 -8.98 2.73
CA GLU A 40 8.40 -8.97 1.84
C GLU A 40 8.93 -7.54 1.58
N ALA A 41 8.04 -6.55 1.46
CA ALA A 41 8.43 -5.15 1.32
C ALA A 41 9.16 -4.62 2.56
N LEU A 42 8.71 -4.99 3.77
CA LEU A 42 9.41 -4.67 5.03
C LEU A 42 10.81 -5.27 5.07
N ARG A 43 10.98 -6.52 4.62
CA ARG A 43 12.28 -7.21 4.53
C ARG A 43 13.25 -6.47 3.62
N GLN A 44 12.78 -6.05 2.45
CA GLN A 44 13.61 -5.37 1.45
C GLN A 44 13.98 -3.94 1.90
N ALA A 45 13.09 -3.28 2.63
CA ALA A 45 13.34 -1.95 3.17
C ALA A 45 14.16 -1.94 4.47
N ALA A 46 14.35 -3.09 5.11
CA ALA A 46 15.09 -3.22 6.35
C ALA A 46 16.51 -2.62 6.22
N PRO A 47 16.85 -1.58 7.00
CA PRO A 47 18.15 -0.92 6.91
C PRO A 47 19.32 -1.87 7.13
N GLN A 48 20.12 -2.15 6.11
CA GLN A 48 21.34 -2.95 6.27
C GLN A 48 22.34 -2.18 7.15
N THR A 49 22.41 -2.50 8.44
CA THR A 49 23.24 -1.76 9.41
C THR A 49 24.73 -1.98 9.20
N GLY A 50 25.11 -3.01 8.43
CA GLY A 50 26.50 -3.35 8.11
C GLY A 50 27.34 -3.71 9.33
N ARG A 51 26.71 -3.91 10.49
CA ARG A 51 27.37 -4.30 11.74
C ARG A 51 27.12 -5.79 11.95
N THR A 52 28.19 -6.53 12.18
CA THR A 52 28.09 -7.82 12.86
C THR A 52 27.50 -7.55 14.25
N ASP A 53 26.37 -8.17 14.58
CA ASP A 53 25.65 -8.01 15.84
C ASP A 53 25.08 -6.60 16.10
N ASP A 54 24.23 -6.09 15.20
CA ASP A 54 23.45 -4.86 15.42
C ASP A 54 22.34 -4.99 16.50
N GLY A 55 22.24 -6.17 17.13
CA GLY A 55 21.26 -6.47 18.16
C GLY A 55 19.85 -6.69 17.63
N LEU A 56 19.67 -6.79 16.32
CA LEU A 56 18.43 -7.08 15.64
C LEU A 56 18.48 -8.48 15.04
N TYR A 57 17.31 -9.10 14.89
CA TYR A 57 17.19 -10.50 14.51
C TYR A 57 16.33 -10.67 13.27
N SER A 58 16.68 -11.66 12.46
CA SER A 58 16.16 -12.04 11.16
C SER A 58 16.32 -10.96 10.09
N ASP A 59 15.98 -11.32 8.85
CA ASP A 59 15.96 -10.41 7.71
C ASP A 59 15.04 -9.17 7.91
N TRP A 60 14.12 -9.23 8.88
CA TRP A 60 13.18 -8.15 9.21
C TRP A 60 13.64 -7.22 10.33
N GLN A 61 14.82 -7.48 10.90
CA GLN A 61 15.45 -6.66 11.94
C GLN A 61 14.58 -6.43 13.19
N ILE A 62 14.13 -7.54 13.77
CA ILE A 62 13.26 -7.53 14.95
C ILE A 62 14.07 -7.27 16.21
N MET A 63 13.56 -6.38 17.07
CA MET A 63 14.11 -6.20 18.42
C MET A 63 13.91 -7.48 19.25
N PRO A 64 14.92 -7.95 20.00
CA PRO A 64 14.85 -9.20 20.76
C PRO A 64 13.70 -9.25 21.77
N ALA A 65 13.33 -8.09 22.33
CA ALA A 65 12.24 -7.97 23.29
C ALA A 65 10.85 -8.32 22.70
N ASN A 66 10.66 -8.20 21.38
CA ASN A 66 9.39 -8.50 20.72
C ASN A 66 9.21 -10.02 20.48
N ILE A 67 10.31 -10.74 20.27
CA ILE A 67 10.32 -12.12 19.77
C ILE A 67 9.54 -13.09 20.68
N PRO A 68 9.73 -13.12 22.01
CA PRO A 68 8.98 -14.06 22.87
C PRO A 68 7.47 -13.80 22.82
N ARG A 69 7.05 -12.53 22.93
CA ARG A 69 5.64 -12.17 22.93
C ARG A 69 4.97 -12.51 21.59
N TRP A 70 5.59 -12.14 20.46
CA TRP A 70 5.02 -12.38 19.13
C TRP A 70 4.95 -13.87 18.82
N SER A 71 6.01 -14.62 19.09
CA SER A 71 6.03 -16.08 18.88
C SER A 71 5.01 -16.79 19.76
N ARG A 72 4.81 -16.38 21.02
CA ARG A 72 3.76 -16.94 21.88
C ARG A 72 2.36 -16.74 21.27
N SER A 73 2.05 -15.53 20.81
CA SER A 73 0.76 -15.23 20.20
C SER A 73 0.53 -16.01 18.90
N CYS A 74 1.57 -16.15 18.06
CA CYS A 74 1.44 -16.71 16.72
C CYS A 74 1.63 -18.24 16.65
N LEU A 75 2.43 -18.81 17.55
CA LEU A 75 2.83 -20.23 17.54
C LEU A 75 2.38 -20.99 18.79
N GLY A 76 1.87 -20.30 19.81
CA GLY A 76 1.52 -20.90 21.10
C GLY A 76 2.72 -21.19 22.02
N ARG A 77 3.94 -20.77 21.64
CA ARG A 77 5.16 -20.94 22.45
C ARG A 77 6.12 -19.78 22.23
N GLU A 78 6.91 -19.48 23.25
CA GLU A 78 7.97 -18.47 23.13
C GLU A 78 9.19 -19.03 22.40
N LEU A 79 9.77 -18.19 21.55
CA LEU A 79 11.10 -18.36 20.97
C LEU A 79 12.07 -17.41 21.67
N SER A 80 13.29 -17.87 21.88
CA SER A 80 14.43 -16.98 22.12
C SER A 80 14.86 -16.28 20.82
N PRO A 81 15.58 -15.15 20.90
CA PRO A 81 16.11 -14.49 19.71
C PRO A 81 17.00 -15.39 18.84
N THR A 82 17.83 -16.25 19.46
CA THR A 82 18.69 -17.19 18.73
C THR A 82 17.90 -18.27 18.01
N GLU A 83 16.83 -18.81 18.62
CA GLU A 83 15.95 -19.77 17.93
C GLU A 83 15.17 -19.12 16.78
N PHE A 84 14.81 -17.84 16.93
CA PHE A 84 14.14 -17.08 15.88
C PHE A 84 15.07 -16.81 14.69
N GLU A 85 16.32 -16.39 14.94
CA GLU A 85 17.36 -16.19 13.93
C GLU A 85 17.66 -17.46 13.12
N ALA A 86 17.77 -18.58 13.82
CA ALA A 86 18.17 -19.85 13.23
C ALA A 86 17.12 -20.44 12.28
N SER A 87 15.93 -19.83 12.13
CA SER A 87 14.83 -20.36 11.34
C SER A 87 14.12 -19.24 10.55
N PRO A 88 14.66 -18.83 9.38
CA PRO A 88 14.07 -17.78 8.54
C PRO A 88 12.58 -18.02 8.20
N ASP A 89 12.19 -19.27 7.96
CA ASP A 89 10.78 -19.63 7.67
C ASP A 89 9.86 -19.40 8.88
N VAL A 90 10.34 -19.69 10.09
CA VAL A 90 9.61 -19.45 11.34
C VAL A 90 9.54 -17.95 11.61
N ALA A 91 10.64 -17.22 11.41
CA ALA A 91 10.67 -15.76 11.54
C ALA A 91 9.64 -15.11 10.61
N ARG A 92 9.65 -15.49 9.32
CA ARG A 92 8.67 -15.03 8.33
C ARG A 92 7.23 -15.33 8.77
N SER A 93 6.96 -16.53 9.25
CA SER A 93 5.61 -16.95 9.67
C SER A 93 5.09 -16.11 10.84
N VAL A 94 5.94 -15.79 11.81
CA VAL A 94 5.60 -14.91 12.94
C VAL A 94 5.36 -13.48 12.46
N VAL A 95 6.20 -12.96 11.56
CA VAL A 95 6.02 -11.60 11.00
C VAL A 95 4.73 -11.51 10.18
N ILE A 96 4.40 -12.53 9.37
CA ILE A 96 3.11 -12.61 8.65
C ILE A 96 1.93 -12.57 9.62
N CYS A 97 1.98 -13.35 10.70
CA CYS A 97 0.94 -13.37 11.72
C CYS A 97 0.73 -11.97 12.35
N VAL A 98 1.81 -11.30 12.77
CA VAL A 98 1.74 -9.96 13.37
C VAL A 98 1.24 -8.92 12.38
N MET A 99 1.79 -8.94 11.15
CA MET A 99 1.45 -7.92 10.14
C MET A 99 0.07 -8.11 9.53
N ARG A 100 -0.53 -9.31 9.61
CA ARG A 100 -1.92 -9.52 9.19
C ARG A 100 -2.86 -8.62 10.00
N ASP A 101 -2.76 -8.65 11.32
CA ASP A 101 -3.64 -7.86 12.20
C ASP A 101 -3.42 -6.35 11.96
N VAL A 102 -2.16 -5.91 11.89
CA VAL A 102 -1.81 -4.51 11.62
C VAL A 102 -2.36 -4.04 10.27
N LEU A 103 -2.13 -4.79 9.20
CA LEU A 103 -2.59 -4.38 7.87
C LEU A 103 -4.12 -4.41 7.78
N GLN A 104 -4.78 -5.38 8.42
CA GLN A 104 -6.23 -5.47 8.47
C GLN A 104 -6.86 -4.27 9.20
N ASP A 105 -6.30 -3.87 10.34
CA ASP A 105 -6.74 -2.70 11.10
C ASP A 105 -6.52 -1.41 10.31
N GLU A 106 -5.33 -1.24 9.73
CA GLU A 106 -4.98 -0.05 8.96
C GLU A 106 -5.74 0.05 7.64
N TYR A 107 -6.14 -1.08 7.04
CA TYR A 107 -6.99 -1.11 5.85
C TYR A 107 -8.40 -0.59 6.16
N GLY A 108 -8.98 -1.01 7.29
CA GLY A 108 -10.25 -0.44 7.76
C GLY A 108 -10.11 1.04 8.10
N ALA A 109 -9.07 1.40 8.86
CA ALA A 109 -8.83 2.77 9.31
C ALA A 109 -8.45 3.75 8.18
N SER A 110 -8.02 3.25 7.03
CA SER A 110 -7.71 4.04 5.83
C SER A 110 -8.92 4.22 4.89
N GLY A 111 -10.10 3.70 5.24
CA GLY A 111 -11.25 3.68 4.36
C GLY A 111 -11.06 2.74 3.16
N ASN A 112 -10.41 1.59 3.39
CA ASN A 112 -10.04 0.58 2.39
C ASN A 112 -9.00 1.07 1.37
N ASN A 113 -8.21 2.09 1.71
CA ASN A 113 -7.07 2.50 0.90
C ASN A 113 -5.85 1.64 1.25
N GLU A 114 -5.56 0.67 0.38
CA GLU A 114 -4.48 -0.30 0.54
C GLU A 114 -3.12 0.37 0.71
N MET A 115 -2.77 1.33 -0.15
CA MET A 115 -1.46 1.95 -0.11
C MET A 115 -1.28 2.84 1.13
N LEU A 116 -2.36 3.49 1.59
CA LEU A 116 -2.33 4.20 2.87
C LEU A 116 -2.18 3.21 4.03
N ALA A 117 -2.86 2.06 3.99
CA ALA A 117 -2.73 1.01 5.01
C ALA A 117 -1.31 0.43 5.06
N VAL A 118 -0.68 0.21 3.90
CA VAL A 118 0.74 -0.21 3.79
C VAL A 118 1.67 0.81 4.42
N ARG A 119 1.51 2.11 4.10
CA ARG A 119 2.33 3.18 4.69
C ARG A 119 2.17 3.28 6.20
N ARG A 120 0.93 3.20 6.69
CA ARG A 120 0.60 3.21 8.12
C ARG A 120 1.13 1.98 8.85
N SER A 121 1.08 0.81 8.21
CA SER A 121 1.69 -0.43 8.71
C SER A 121 3.21 -0.34 8.79
N ALA A 122 3.87 0.27 7.80
CA ALA A 122 5.32 0.52 7.82
C ALA A 122 5.72 1.51 8.94
N ALA A 123 4.89 2.51 9.22
CA ALA A 123 5.10 3.42 10.34
C ALA A 123 4.96 2.73 11.69
N TRP A 124 3.93 1.88 11.83
CA TRP A 124 3.77 1.03 13.00
C TRP A 124 4.96 0.08 13.19
N TRP A 125 5.51 -0.46 12.12
CA TRP A 125 6.71 -1.30 12.18
C TRP A 125 7.91 -0.57 12.79
N MET A 126 8.15 0.67 12.36
CA MET A 126 9.30 1.46 12.82
C MET A 126 9.12 2.04 14.23
N ARG A 127 7.89 2.41 14.61
CA ARG A 127 7.64 3.27 15.78
C ARG A 127 6.58 2.74 16.75
N GLY A 128 5.86 1.70 16.37
CA GLY A 128 4.65 1.24 17.07
C GLY A 128 3.45 2.17 16.92
N ASP A 129 3.54 3.18 16.04
CA ASP A 129 2.50 4.20 15.84
C ASP A 129 2.25 4.42 14.34
N SER A 130 1.08 3.99 13.88
CA SER A 130 0.70 4.03 12.48
C SER A 130 0.37 5.44 11.98
N SER A 131 0.08 6.38 12.88
CA SER A 131 -0.26 7.76 12.52
C SER A 131 0.95 8.58 12.05
N GLN A 132 2.17 8.13 12.37
CA GLN A 132 3.42 8.83 12.03
C GLN A 132 3.94 8.52 10.62
N TYR A 133 3.14 7.90 9.76
CA TYR A 133 3.54 7.48 8.40
C TYR A 133 4.02 8.61 7.49
N ASN A 134 3.71 9.86 7.81
CA ASN A 134 4.14 11.05 7.09
C ASN A 134 5.20 11.87 7.86
N SER A 135 5.72 11.36 8.97
CA SER A 135 6.77 12.05 9.73
C SER A 135 8.11 12.00 9.00
N ALA A 136 8.85 13.10 9.04
CA ALA A 136 10.12 13.23 8.32
C ALA A 136 11.18 12.19 8.76
N GLU A 137 11.13 11.76 10.02
CA GLU A 137 12.12 10.84 10.60
C GLU A 137 12.10 9.43 9.96
N ILE A 138 10.92 8.96 9.54
CA ILE A 138 10.75 7.63 8.94
C ILE A 138 10.24 7.67 7.50
N ALA A 139 10.13 8.86 6.90
CA ALA A 139 9.60 9.05 5.55
C ALA A 139 10.32 8.18 4.52
N ASP A 140 11.66 8.16 4.55
CA ASP A 140 12.47 7.35 3.63
C ASP A 140 12.19 5.85 3.76
N TYR A 141 12.02 5.36 4.99
CA TYR A 141 11.70 3.95 5.24
C TYR A 141 10.29 3.61 4.74
N VAL A 142 9.30 4.41 5.12
CA VAL A 142 7.90 4.23 4.71
C VAL A 142 7.76 4.26 3.19
N GLN A 143 8.49 5.15 2.53
CA GLN A 143 8.51 5.26 1.06
C GLN A 143 9.12 4.01 0.42
N LYS A 144 10.27 3.52 0.91
CA LYS A 144 10.88 2.28 0.41
C LYS A 144 9.95 1.07 0.53
N VAL A 145 9.24 0.94 1.64
CA VAL A 145 8.25 -0.13 1.84
C VAL A 145 7.11 0.00 0.83
N ALA A 146 6.54 1.21 0.68
CA ALA A 146 5.45 1.45 -0.26
C ALA A 146 5.87 1.15 -1.71
N ASP A 147 7.08 1.54 -2.11
CA ASP A 147 7.61 1.29 -3.45
C ASP A 147 7.86 -0.20 -3.69
N ALA A 148 8.49 -0.89 -2.73
CA ALA A 148 8.71 -2.34 -2.81
C ALA A 148 7.38 -3.12 -2.87
N TYR A 149 6.37 -2.68 -2.11
CA TYR A 149 5.04 -3.27 -2.15
C TYR A 149 4.36 -3.08 -3.51
N ALA A 150 4.38 -1.86 -4.05
CA ALA A 150 3.78 -1.54 -5.34
C ALA A 150 4.42 -2.32 -6.50
N GLN A 151 5.74 -2.54 -6.44
CA GLN A 151 6.48 -3.35 -7.43
C GLN A 151 6.09 -4.84 -7.39
N GLN A 152 5.57 -5.35 -6.28
CA GLN A 152 5.11 -6.74 -6.19
C GLN A 152 3.73 -6.92 -6.85
N GLY A 153 2.88 -5.89 -6.85
CA GLY A 153 1.59 -5.89 -7.55
C GLY A 153 1.72 -5.98 -9.08
N THR A 154 2.81 -5.48 -9.66
CA THR A 154 3.10 -5.64 -11.10
C THR A 154 3.67 -7.04 -11.42
N ALA A 155 4.31 -7.70 -10.45
CA ALA A 155 4.85 -9.05 -10.61
C ALA A 155 3.77 -10.14 -10.47
N THR A 156 2.76 -9.97 -9.61
CA THR A 156 1.63 -10.91 -9.51
C THR A 156 0.69 -10.85 -10.71
N ALA A 157 0.70 -9.76 -11.48
CA ALA A 157 0.04 -9.67 -12.78
C ALA A 157 0.84 -10.36 -13.92
N ALA A 158 2.10 -10.74 -13.70
CA ALA A 158 3.03 -11.22 -14.72
C ALA A 158 3.59 -12.64 -14.50
N ALA A 159 3.18 -13.37 -13.46
CA ALA A 159 3.55 -14.78 -13.30
C ALA A 159 2.50 -15.71 -13.98
N PRO A 160 2.93 -16.67 -14.83
CA PRO A 160 2.03 -17.49 -15.64
C PRO A 160 1.32 -18.53 -14.80
N SER A 161 -0.01 -18.53 -14.85
CA SER A 161 -0.82 -19.67 -14.42
C SER A 161 -0.53 -20.85 -15.35
N GLN A 162 0.24 -21.82 -14.89
CA GLN A 162 0.43 -23.07 -15.63
C GLN A 162 -0.84 -23.94 -15.51
N THR A 163 -1.47 -24.12 -16.68
CA THR A 163 -2.24 -25.28 -17.17
C THR A 163 -3.64 -25.60 -16.62
N ALA A 164 -4.67 -25.10 -17.34
CA ALA A 164 -5.85 -25.86 -17.83
C ALA A 164 -6.53 -25.08 -19.00
N PRO A 165 -7.21 -25.72 -19.97
CA PRO A 165 -7.22 -25.28 -21.37
C PRO A 165 -8.22 -24.17 -21.72
N SER A 166 -7.83 -23.40 -22.75
CA SER A 166 -8.48 -22.29 -23.42
C SER A 166 -10.02 -22.34 -23.52
N GLN A 167 -10.65 -21.28 -23.02
CA GLN A 167 -11.84 -20.71 -23.63
C GLN A 167 -11.52 -19.26 -24.02
N ALA A 168 -11.89 -18.90 -25.25
CA ALA A 168 -11.47 -17.67 -25.92
C ALA A 168 -11.81 -16.41 -25.12
N ALA A 169 -10.81 -15.54 -24.94
CA ALA A 169 -10.96 -14.25 -24.28
C ALA A 169 -11.75 -13.25 -25.16
N PRO A 170 -12.68 -12.46 -24.59
CA PRO A 170 -13.18 -11.21 -25.19
C PRO A 170 -12.04 -10.18 -25.30
N PRO A 171 -12.15 -9.15 -26.17
CA PRO A 171 -11.07 -8.20 -26.40
C PRO A 171 -10.70 -7.46 -25.11
N ALA A 172 -9.38 -7.33 -24.89
CA ALA A 172 -8.76 -6.69 -23.74
C ALA A 172 -9.31 -5.28 -23.51
N GLN A 173 -9.87 -5.06 -22.33
CA GLN A 173 -10.10 -3.73 -21.78
C GLN A 173 -8.76 -3.20 -21.25
N GLN A 174 -8.40 -1.99 -21.65
CA GLN A 174 -7.21 -1.27 -21.16
C GLN A 174 -7.23 -1.17 -19.61
N PRO A 175 -6.07 -1.10 -18.95
CA PRO A 175 -5.98 -1.01 -17.49
C PRO A 175 -6.82 0.17 -16.96
N PRO A 176 -7.37 0.08 -15.73
CA PRO A 176 -8.26 1.10 -15.18
C PRO A 176 -7.57 2.47 -15.30
N GLN A 177 -8.25 3.40 -15.98
CA GLN A 177 -7.75 4.75 -16.19
C GLN A 177 -7.45 5.35 -14.82
N SER A 178 -6.19 5.61 -14.49
CA SER A 178 -5.84 6.39 -13.30
C SER A 178 -6.55 7.72 -13.41
N SER A 179 -7.23 8.15 -12.34
CA SER A 179 -8.02 9.38 -12.41
C SER A 179 -7.09 10.57 -12.67
N GLU A 180 -7.58 11.61 -13.35
CA GLU A 180 -6.76 12.81 -13.62
C GLU A 180 -6.20 13.40 -12.32
N PHE A 181 -6.96 13.32 -11.23
CA PHE A 181 -6.49 13.62 -9.87
C PHE A 181 -5.22 12.84 -9.49
N ASP A 182 -5.20 11.51 -9.67
CA ASP A 182 -4.06 10.67 -9.29
C ASP A 182 -2.82 10.99 -10.13
N ARG A 183 -3.03 11.28 -11.42
CA ARG A 183 -1.96 11.70 -12.33
C ARG A 183 -1.35 13.02 -11.89
N TYR A 184 -2.18 14.00 -11.52
CA TYR A 184 -1.72 15.30 -11.04
C TYR A 184 -1.03 15.21 -9.67
N MET A 185 -1.56 14.43 -8.73
CA MET A 185 -0.88 14.21 -7.44
C MET A 185 0.50 13.57 -7.65
N ALA A 186 0.60 12.53 -8.48
CA ALA A 186 1.87 11.87 -8.76
C ALA A 186 2.90 12.83 -9.40
N ALA A 187 2.48 13.58 -10.43
CA ALA A 187 3.34 14.56 -11.11
C ALA A 187 3.79 15.69 -10.17
N GLY A 188 2.93 16.13 -9.24
CA GLY A 188 3.28 17.12 -8.23
C GLY A 188 4.36 16.63 -7.26
N TYR A 189 4.26 15.37 -6.80
CA TYR A 189 5.28 14.78 -5.93
C TYR A 189 6.60 14.53 -6.68
N GLU A 190 6.54 14.13 -7.95
CA GLU A 190 7.73 13.98 -8.79
C GLU A 190 8.46 15.32 -8.97
N ALA A 191 7.75 16.39 -9.32
CA ALA A 191 8.34 17.72 -9.45
C ALA A 191 8.90 18.23 -8.10
N THR A 192 8.24 17.93 -6.98
CA THR A 192 8.75 18.28 -5.63
C THR A 192 10.09 17.61 -5.34
N GLN A 193 10.25 16.34 -5.70
CA GLN A 193 11.52 15.61 -5.55
C GLN A 193 12.64 16.20 -6.41
N GLN A 194 12.29 16.72 -7.59
CA GLN A 194 13.21 17.43 -8.47
C GLN A 194 13.53 18.86 -7.98
N ARG A 195 12.94 19.28 -6.85
CA ARG A 195 12.96 20.66 -6.33
C ARG A 195 12.38 21.69 -7.29
N ASP A 196 11.61 21.25 -8.27
CA ASP A 196 10.83 22.11 -9.15
C ASP A 196 9.50 22.44 -8.47
N TYR A 197 9.59 23.31 -7.46
CA TYR A 197 8.46 23.66 -6.61
C TYR A 197 7.36 24.42 -7.37
N GLU A 198 7.70 25.15 -8.43
CA GLU A 198 6.71 25.85 -9.26
C GLU A 198 5.87 24.84 -10.07
N THR A 199 6.52 23.88 -10.72
CA THR A 199 5.82 22.82 -11.45
C THR A 199 5.03 21.92 -10.49
N ALA A 200 5.56 21.63 -9.30
CA ALA A 200 4.87 20.87 -8.27
C ALA A 200 3.56 21.54 -7.82
N LEU A 201 3.61 22.84 -7.54
CA LEU A 201 2.41 23.61 -7.16
C LEU A 201 1.37 23.60 -8.27
N LEU A 202 1.78 23.77 -9.52
CA LEU A 202 0.86 23.70 -10.67
C LEU A 202 0.11 22.36 -10.71
N TYR A 203 0.81 21.25 -10.53
CA TYR A 203 0.19 19.93 -10.52
C TYR A 203 -0.74 19.71 -9.33
N PHE A 204 -0.34 20.09 -8.12
CA PHE A 204 -1.22 19.96 -6.96
C PHE A 204 -2.45 20.88 -7.04
N GLN A 205 -2.32 22.06 -7.65
CA GLN A 205 -3.46 22.93 -7.94
C GLN A 205 -4.46 22.27 -8.90
N ARG A 206 -3.97 21.63 -9.98
CA ARG A 206 -4.82 20.87 -10.90
C ARG A 206 -5.50 19.68 -10.22
N ALA A 207 -4.81 19.00 -9.30
CA ALA A 207 -5.43 17.96 -8.49
C ALA A 207 -6.56 18.53 -7.61
N LEU A 208 -6.40 19.74 -7.08
CA LEU A 208 -7.43 20.45 -6.33
C LEU A 208 -8.61 20.89 -7.21
N ASP A 209 -8.38 21.25 -8.47
CA ASP A 209 -9.47 21.57 -9.41
C ASP A 209 -10.34 20.34 -9.69
N GLU A 210 -9.73 19.17 -9.84
CA GLU A 210 -10.44 17.89 -9.98
C GLU A 210 -11.19 17.50 -8.69
N ARG A 211 -10.64 17.85 -7.51
CA ARG A 211 -11.23 17.55 -6.19
C ARG A 211 -11.06 18.73 -5.21
N PRO A 212 -11.97 19.72 -5.23
CA PRO A 212 -11.82 20.99 -4.50
C PRO A 212 -11.69 20.87 -2.98
N ASN A 213 -12.26 19.80 -2.41
CA ASN A 213 -12.24 19.54 -0.97
C ASN A 213 -11.22 18.46 -0.58
N ASN A 214 -10.27 18.14 -1.45
CA ASN A 214 -9.29 17.10 -1.18
C ASN A 214 -8.18 17.63 -0.26
N THR A 215 -8.18 17.15 0.98
CA THR A 215 -7.20 17.55 2.01
C THR A 215 -5.76 17.22 1.62
N TYR A 216 -5.50 16.16 0.85
CA TYR A 216 -4.14 15.78 0.45
C TYR A 216 -3.53 16.74 -0.56
N ALA A 217 -4.30 17.16 -1.57
CA ALA A 217 -3.87 18.16 -2.52
C ALA A 217 -3.65 19.53 -1.84
N GLN A 218 -4.50 19.91 -0.88
CA GLN A 218 -4.32 21.12 -0.07
C GLN A 218 -3.03 21.08 0.76
N GLN A 219 -2.77 19.95 1.45
CA GLN A 219 -1.55 19.77 2.23
C GLN A 219 -0.30 19.73 1.35
N ALA A 220 -0.37 19.11 0.17
CA ALA A 220 0.76 19.05 -0.75
C ALA A 220 1.17 20.46 -1.24
N ILE A 221 0.21 21.33 -1.55
CA ILE A 221 0.47 22.74 -1.86
C ILE A 221 1.16 23.43 -0.69
N GLN A 222 0.61 23.32 0.53
CA GLN A 222 1.19 23.96 1.71
C GLN A 222 2.63 23.52 1.97
N ASN A 223 2.91 22.21 1.85
CA ASN A 223 4.25 21.66 2.02
C ASN A 223 5.24 22.22 0.98
N VAL A 224 4.83 22.31 -0.29
CA VAL A 224 5.70 22.84 -1.35
C VAL A 224 5.93 24.34 -1.21
N GLU A 225 4.91 25.10 -0.80
CA GLU A 225 5.06 26.53 -0.51
C GLU A 225 6.10 26.76 0.59
N GLN A 226 6.10 25.93 1.63
CA GLN A 226 7.11 25.98 2.70
C GLN A 226 8.53 25.70 2.18
N TYR A 227 8.71 24.72 1.29
CA TYR A 227 10.03 24.45 0.70
C TYR A 227 10.51 25.59 -0.20
N ARG A 228 9.61 26.22 -0.96
CA ARG A 228 9.94 27.38 -1.79
C ARG A 228 10.35 28.59 -0.94
N THR A 229 9.68 28.85 0.17
CA THR A 229 10.01 29.98 1.07
C THR A 229 11.28 29.72 1.89
N GLY A 230 11.50 28.49 2.34
CA GLY A 230 12.75 28.12 3.03
C GLY A 230 14.00 28.24 2.14
N THR A 231 13.84 28.13 0.81
CA THR A 231 14.93 28.33 -0.15
C THR A 231 15.24 29.81 -0.42
N SER A 232 14.33 30.74 -0.08
CA SER A 232 14.51 32.18 -0.33
C SER A 232 15.24 32.93 0.81
N GLU A 233 15.28 32.36 2.02
CA GLU A 233 16.07 32.90 3.13
C GLU A 233 17.58 32.67 2.93
N ASP A 234 17.97 31.56 2.32
CA ASP A 234 19.38 31.27 1.96
C ASP A 234 19.89 32.13 0.77
N ALA A 235 18.98 32.67 -0.04
CA ALA A 235 19.33 33.52 -1.19
C ALA A 235 19.52 35.01 -0.83
N SER A 236 19.11 35.45 0.37
CA SER A 236 19.20 36.87 0.77
C SER A 236 20.47 37.23 1.56
N GLY A 237 21.38 36.27 1.81
CA GLY A 237 22.61 36.47 2.57
C GLY A 237 23.83 37.01 1.79
N SER A 238 23.73 37.22 0.47
CA SER A 238 24.87 37.71 -0.35
C SER A 238 24.60 39.06 -1.00
N GLN A 239 24.34 40.09 -0.20
CA GLN A 239 24.59 41.48 -0.59
C GLN A 239 25.24 42.23 0.58
N SER A 240 26.54 42.04 0.76
CA SER A 240 27.39 42.98 1.51
C SER A 240 28.10 43.88 0.50
N GLN A 241 27.83 45.17 0.63
CA GLN A 241 28.29 46.28 -0.20
C GLN A 241 29.83 46.39 -0.31
N PRO A 242 30.34 47.05 -1.38
CA PRO A 242 31.75 47.45 -1.47
C PRO A 242 32.02 48.59 -0.50
N ASN A 243 33.15 48.55 0.22
CA ASN A 243 33.70 49.78 0.81
C ASN A 243 35.23 49.84 0.74
N SER A 244 35.62 51.01 0.28
CA SER A 244 36.93 51.60 0.01
C SER A 244 37.99 51.46 1.09
N GLN A 245 39.24 51.30 0.65
CA GLN A 245 40.38 52.08 1.14
C GLN A 245 41.22 52.55 -0.04
#